data_AF-A0A2K8UCV9-F1
#
_entry.id   AF-A0A2K8UCV9-F1
#
_cell.length_a   1.000
_cell.length_b   1.000
_cell.length_c   1.000
_cell.angle_alpha   90.00
_cell.angle_beta   90.00
_cell.angle_gamma   90.00
#
_symmetry.space_group_name_H-M   'P 1'
#
loop_
_entity.id
_entity.type
_entity.pdbx_description
1 polymer ?
#
loop_
_entity_poly.entity_id
_entity_poly.type
_entity_poly.pdbx_seq_one_letter_code
_entity_poly.pdbx_strand_id
1 'polypeptide(L)'
;MPACNARTLSEGARRTRLLLTLPLLGALAAVPAVTPDPTAETRAILVDAVEAAAALDFYNARCRSDDSGRHSDNLNKQLVSKLRLTIVTVQDEWFPERGYRAVQKRLVEQSAELLRQAGGCKAAKEAGLPERLNERYRKGVAAIEALP
;
A
#
# COMPACT_ATOMS: atom_id res chain seq x y z
N MET A 1 -29.01 19.22 51.37
CA MET A 1 -28.90 20.33 52.33
C MET A 1 -28.07 19.88 53.53
N PRO A 2 -27.31 20.74 54.22
CA PRO A 2 -26.94 22.14 53.89
C PRO A 2 -25.83 22.17 52.82
N ALA A 3 -24.60 22.66 53.04
CA ALA A 3 -24.14 24.04 52.78
C ALA A 3 -23.02 24.02 51.71
N CYS A 4 -22.60 25.07 50.99
CA CYS A 4 -22.64 26.55 51.09
C CYS A 4 -21.43 27.23 51.78
N ASN A 5 -20.43 27.64 50.97
CA ASN A 5 -19.58 28.85 51.07
C ASN A 5 -18.64 28.83 49.84
N ALA A 6 -18.56 29.77 48.89
CA ALA A 6 -18.78 31.23 48.79
C ALA A 6 -17.55 32.11 49.13
N ARG A 7 -17.25 33.02 48.18
CA ARG A 7 -16.26 34.14 48.22
C ARG A 7 -14.77 33.73 48.03
N THR A 8 -13.91 34.51 47.36
CA THR A 8 -14.05 35.90 46.85
C THR A 8 -13.21 36.17 45.59
N LEU A 9 -13.56 37.25 44.88
CA LEU A 9 -12.87 37.83 43.72
C LEU A 9 -11.44 38.32 44.05
N SER A 10 -10.60 38.43 43.02
CA SER A 10 -9.60 39.52 42.95
C SER A 10 -9.27 39.85 41.49
N GLU A 11 -9.51 41.11 41.11
CA GLU A 11 -9.27 41.64 39.77
C GLU A 11 -7.79 42.00 39.56
N GLY A 12 -7.16 41.38 38.57
CA GLY A 12 -5.77 41.66 38.15
C GLY A 12 -5.69 42.57 36.92
N ALA A 13 -6.32 43.74 36.94
CA ALA A 13 -6.27 44.65 35.79
C ALA A 13 -4.87 45.27 35.58
N ARG A 14 -4.19 44.92 34.48
CA ARG A 14 -3.08 45.73 33.93
C ARG A 14 -3.27 45.99 32.44
N ARG A 15 -3.53 47.26 32.14
CA ARG A 15 -3.67 47.84 30.80
C ARG A 15 -2.29 48.02 30.13
N THR A 16 -2.33 48.37 28.84
CA THR A 16 -1.27 49.06 28.06
C THR A 16 -0.02 48.22 27.75
N ARG A 17 0.35 47.98 26.49
CA ARG A 17 0.38 48.95 25.37
C ARG A 17 0.02 48.35 24.01
N LEU A 18 -0.64 49.18 23.21
CA LEU A 18 -0.84 49.04 21.77
C LEU A 18 0.51 49.20 21.05
N LEU A 19 0.85 48.28 20.15
CA LEU A 19 1.81 48.52 19.06
C LEU A 19 1.46 47.59 17.89
N LEU A 20 0.82 48.14 16.85
CA LEU A 20 0.61 47.43 15.60
C LEU A 20 1.95 47.23 14.89
N THR A 21 2.34 45.99 14.66
CA THR A 21 3.21 45.62 13.53
C THR A 21 2.65 44.36 12.89
N LEU A 22 2.17 44.50 11.66
CA LEU A 22 1.58 43.44 10.86
C LEU A 22 2.68 42.94 9.89
N PRO A 23 3.34 41.79 10.12
CA PRO A 23 4.20 41.21 9.12
C PRO A 23 3.32 40.58 8.03
N LEU A 24 3.64 40.90 6.77
CA LEU A 24 3.02 40.33 5.57
C LEU A 24 2.79 38.82 5.72
N LEU A 25 1.54 38.38 5.60
CA LEU A 25 1.24 37.00 5.22
C LEU A 25 1.76 36.80 3.79
N GLY A 26 2.99 36.31 3.68
CA GLY A 26 3.52 35.80 2.43
C GLY A 26 2.65 34.62 2.00
N ALA A 27 1.84 34.82 0.97
CA ALA A 27 1.08 33.74 0.35
C ALA A 27 2.07 32.77 -0.30
N LEU A 28 2.45 31.71 0.43
CA LEU A 28 3.06 30.55 -0.19
C LEU A 28 2.03 29.97 -1.16
N ALA A 29 2.23 30.26 -2.45
CA ALA A 29 1.54 29.57 -3.51
C ALA A 29 1.90 28.08 -3.40
N ALA A 30 1.01 27.30 -2.81
CA ALA A 30 1.06 25.86 -2.84
C ALA A 30 0.91 25.40 -4.30
N VAL A 31 2.06 25.28 -4.99
CA VAL A 31 2.11 24.65 -6.31
C VAL A 31 1.63 23.21 -6.10
N PRO A 32 0.52 22.78 -6.74
CA PRO A 32 0.09 21.40 -6.63
C PRO A 32 1.18 20.53 -7.23
N ALA A 33 1.76 19.65 -6.40
CA ALA A 33 2.68 18.62 -6.86
C ALA A 33 1.88 17.61 -7.70
N VAL A 34 1.73 17.90 -8.99
CA VAL A 34 1.29 16.92 -9.99
C VAL A 34 2.40 15.88 -10.06
N THR A 35 2.21 14.79 -9.32
CA THR A 35 3.00 13.57 -9.52
C THR A 35 2.76 13.12 -10.95
N PRO A 36 3.80 13.01 -11.80
CA PRO A 36 3.61 12.54 -13.16
C PRO A 36 3.00 11.13 -13.13
N ASP A 37 2.02 10.89 -14.00
CA ASP A 37 1.41 9.57 -14.20
C ASP A 37 2.53 8.56 -14.53
N PRO A 38 2.68 7.45 -13.77
CA PRO A 38 3.81 6.52 -13.92
C PRO A 38 3.98 6.04 -15.37
N THR A 39 5.22 5.82 -15.80
CA THR A 39 5.51 5.38 -17.17
C THR A 39 4.92 3.99 -17.43
N ALA A 40 4.77 3.59 -18.70
CA ALA A 40 4.30 2.25 -19.05
C ALA A 40 5.19 1.14 -18.45
N GLU A 41 6.50 1.37 -18.38
CA GLU A 41 7.46 0.48 -17.71
C GLU A 41 7.21 0.41 -16.20
N THR A 42 7.01 1.56 -15.53
CA THR A 42 6.66 1.60 -14.11
C THR A 42 5.35 0.85 -13.83
N ARG A 43 4.32 1.01 -14.67
CA ARG A 43 3.05 0.27 -14.55
C ARG A 43 3.27 -1.24 -14.69
N ALA A 44 4.09 -1.67 -15.65
CA ALA A 44 4.42 -3.09 -15.84
C ALA A 44 5.09 -3.69 -14.60
N ILE A 45 6.10 -3.01 -14.03
CA ILE A 45 6.78 -3.41 -12.78
C ILE A 45 5.77 -3.58 -11.63
N LEU A 46 4.81 -2.65 -11.50
CA LEU A 46 3.81 -2.67 -10.44
C LEU A 46 2.79 -3.81 -10.62
N VAL A 47 2.34 -4.06 -11.84
CA VAL A 47 1.48 -5.20 -12.19
C VAL A 47 2.21 -6.52 -11.90
N ASP A 48 3.44 -6.69 -12.37
CA ASP A 48 4.25 -7.90 -12.18
C ASP A 48 4.50 -8.20 -10.69
N ALA A 49 4.78 -7.18 -9.89
CA ALA A 49 4.96 -7.34 -8.45
C ALA A 49 3.67 -7.81 -7.75
N VAL A 50 2.51 -7.25 -8.12
CA VAL A 50 1.20 -7.66 -7.60
C VAL A 50 0.87 -9.10 -7.99
N GLU A 51 1.11 -9.49 -9.25
CA GLU A 51 0.95 -10.88 -9.66
C GLU A 51 1.86 -11.85 -8.90
N ALA A 52 3.12 -11.47 -8.70
CA ALA A 52 4.11 -12.29 -8.01
C ALA A 52 3.78 -12.49 -6.52
N ALA A 53 3.32 -11.43 -5.85
CA ALA A 53 2.84 -11.51 -4.47
C ALA A 53 1.60 -12.41 -4.35
N ALA A 54 0.59 -12.19 -5.20
CA ALA A 54 -0.66 -12.95 -5.19
C ALA A 54 -0.44 -14.45 -5.47
N ALA A 55 0.41 -14.79 -6.45
CA ALA A 55 0.71 -16.19 -6.79
C ALA A 55 1.45 -16.91 -5.65
N LEU A 56 2.35 -16.22 -4.94
CA LEU A 56 3.09 -16.76 -3.80
C LEU A 56 2.19 -16.93 -2.56
N ASP A 57 1.37 -15.94 -2.23
CA ASP A 57 0.38 -16.06 -1.16
C ASP A 57 -0.64 -17.17 -1.45
N PHE A 58 -1.14 -17.29 -2.69
CA PHE A 58 -2.01 -18.37 -3.10
C PHE A 58 -1.36 -19.75 -2.94
N TYR A 59 -0.10 -19.91 -3.35
CA TYR A 59 0.65 -21.16 -3.13
C TYR A 59 0.77 -21.49 -1.64
N ASN A 60 1.11 -20.50 -0.81
CA ASN A 60 1.27 -20.69 0.63
C ASN A 60 -0.06 -21.06 1.30
N ALA A 61 -1.16 -20.38 0.97
CA ALA A 61 -2.49 -20.73 1.48
C ALA A 61 -2.89 -22.14 1.02
N ARG A 62 -2.75 -22.45 -0.26
CA ARG A 62 -3.25 -23.71 -0.85
C ARG A 62 -2.41 -24.95 -0.51
N CYS A 63 -1.09 -24.79 -0.38
CA CYS A 63 -0.13 -25.89 -0.24
C CYS A 63 0.63 -25.93 1.09
N ARG A 64 0.52 -24.89 1.93
CA ARG A 64 1.13 -24.81 3.26
C ARG A 64 0.17 -24.43 4.38
N SER A 65 -1.11 -24.16 4.06
CA SER A 65 -2.12 -23.66 5.00
C SER A 65 -1.72 -22.34 5.69
N ASP A 66 -0.97 -21.48 4.99
CA ASP A 66 -0.61 -20.13 5.43
C ASP A 66 -1.42 -19.11 4.62
N ASP A 67 -2.58 -18.72 5.17
CA ASP A 67 -3.53 -17.77 4.60
C ASP A 67 -3.24 -16.30 4.97
N SER A 68 -2.06 -16.02 5.54
CA SER A 68 -1.74 -14.69 6.11
C SER A 68 -1.62 -13.54 5.11
N GLY A 69 -1.65 -13.79 3.80
CA GLY A 69 -1.54 -12.75 2.75
C GLY A 69 -0.25 -11.91 2.80
N ARG A 70 0.78 -12.42 3.49
CA ARG A 70 1.96 -11.66 3.94
C ARG A 70 2.72 -10.97 2.83
N HIS A 71 2.82 -11.57 1.65
CA HIS A 71 3.61 -11.01 0.55
C HIS A 71 2.88 -9.83 -0.10
N SER A 72 1.56 -9.95 -0.27
CA SER A 72 0.67 -8.87 -0.69
C SER A 72 0.65 -7.74 0.34
N ASP A 73 0.55 -8.05 1.63
CA ASP A 73 0.59 -7.07 2.72
C ASP A 73 1.90 -6.27 2.75
N ASN A 74 3.04 -6.96 2.58
CA ASN A 74 4.36 -6.33 2.59
C ASN A 74 4.61 -5.51 1.31
N LEU A 75 4.17 -6.00 0.15
CA LEU A 75 4.16 -5.22 -1.08
C LEU A 75 3.30 -3.97 -0.94
N ASN A 76 2.11 -4.06 -0.36
CA ASN A 76 1.23 -2.90 -0.16
C ASN A 76 1.87 -1.84 0.75
N LYS A 77 2.55 -2.26 1.84
CA LYS A 77 3.34 -1.34 2.68
C LYS A 77 4.43 -0.64 1.89
N GLN A 78 5.13 -1.34 0.99
CA GLN A 78 6.17 -0.77 0.15
C GLN A 78 5.61 0.24 -0.86
N LEU A 79 4.50 -0.07 -1.52
CA LEU A 79 3.81 0.84 -2.44
C LEU A 79 3.32 2.12 -1.74
N VAL A 80 2.71 1.99 -0.55
CA VAL A 80 2.23 3.12 0.25
C VAL A 80 3.40 3.98 0.74
N SER A 81 4.51 3.35 1.14
CA SER A 81 5.70 4.02 1.65
C SER A 81 6.43 4.80 0.55
N LYS A 82 6.76 4.15 -0.57
CA LYS A 82 7.60 4.71 -1.63
C LYS A 82 6.82 5.56 -2.64
N LEU A 83 5.67 5.07 -3.10
CA LEU A 83 4.95 5.64 -4.26
C LEU A 83 3.62 6.29 -3.90
N ARG A 84 3.17 6.20 -2.64
CA ARG A 84 1.83 6.64 -2.16
C ARG A 84 0.67 5.93 -2.88
N LEU A 85 0.90 4.71 -3.34
CA LEU A 85 -0.06 3.85 -4.03
C LEU A 85 -0.48 2.66 -3.16
N THR A 86 -1.60 2.02 -3.48
CA THR A 86 -1.99 0.73 -2.89
C THR A 86 -2.02 -0.36 -3.95
N ILE A 87 -2.00 -1.63 -3.54
CA ILE A 87 -2.27 -2.76 -4.44
C ILE A 87 -3.65 -2.61 -5.10
N VAL A 88 -4.66 -2.14 -4.38
CA VAL A 88 -6.01 -1.92 -4.93
C VAL A 88 -5.96 -0.90 -6.06
N THR A 89 -5.26 0.22 -5.87
CA THR A 89 -5.02 1.23 -6.93
C THR A 89 -4.33 0.63 -8.15
N VAL A 90 -3.30 -0.21 -7.98
CA VAL A 90 -2.64 -0.92 -9.09
C VAL A 90 -3.64 -1.80 -9.85
N GLN A 91 -4.51 -2.52 -9.13
CA GLN A 91 -5.49 -3.45 -9.69
C GLN A 91 -6.70 -2.76 -10.36
N ASP A 92 -7.09 -1.57 -9.89
CA ASP A 92 -8.16 -0.78 -10.49
C ASP A 92 -7.67 -0.01 -11.74
N GLU A 93 -6.45 0.54 -11.73
CA GLU A 93 -5.97 1.45 -12.78
C GLU A 93 -5.16 0.77 -13.89
N TRP A 94 -4.34 -0.24 -13.59
CA TRP A 94 -3.29 -0.73 -14.51
C TRP A 94 -3.42 -2.19 -14.94
N PHE A 95 -4.35 -2.94 -14.33
CA PHE A 95 -4.74 -4.25 -14.84
C PHE A 95 -5.80 -4.10 -15.96
N PRO A 96 -5.81 -4.99 -16.97
CA PRO A 96 -6.73 -4.88 -18.11
C PRO A 96 -8.22 -5.00 -17.73
N GLU A 97 -8.54 -5.64 -16.61
CA GLU A 97 -9.91 -5.77 -16.08
C GLU A 97 -10.46 -4.46 -15.49
N ARG A 98 -9.59 -3.51 -15.13
CA ARG A 98 -9.93 -2.22 -14.49
C ARG A 98 -10.89 -2.35 -13.30
N GLY A 99 -10.53 -3.22 -12.37
CA GLY A 99 -11.36 -3.48 -11.19
C GLY A 99 -10.85 -4.62 -10.33
N TYR A 100 -10.48 -4.33 -9.08
CA TYR A 100 -9.79 -5.25 -8.18
C TYR A 100 -10.49 -6.59 -8.01
N ARG A 101 -11.84 -6.63 -8.00
CA ARG A 101 -12.61 -7.88 -7.87
C ARG A 101 -12.40 -8.83 -9.04
N ALA A 102 -12.35 -8.29 -10.26
CA ALA A 102 -12.10 -9.09 -11.47
C ALA A 102 -10.63 -9.53 -11.55
N VAL A 103 -9.70 -8.65 -11.16
CA VAL A 103 -8.27 -8.98 -11.05
C VAL A 103 -8.03 -10.10 -10.05
N GLN A 104 -8.54 -9.99 -8.83
CA GLN A 104 -8.39 -11.01 -7.78
C GLN A 104 -8.96 -12.36 -8.24
N LYS A 105 -10.11 -12.36 -8.93
CA LYS A 105 -10.65 -13.57 -9.55
C LYS A 105 -9.67 -14.18 -10.56
N ARG A 106 -9.13 -13.39 -11.50
CA ARG A 106 -8.13 -13.87 -12.49
C ARG A 106 -6.90 -14.44 -11.80
N LEU A 107 -6.35 -13.74 -10.80
CA LEU A 107 -5.12 -14.16 -10.12
C LEU A 107 -5.31 -15.50 -9.38
N VAL A 108 -6.49 -15.72 -8.78
CA VAL A 108 -6.87 -17.01 -8.18
C VAL A 108 -6.98 -18.10 -9.25
N GLU A 109 -7.69 -17.84 -10.36
CA GLU A 109 -7.87 -18.79 -11.46
C GLU A 109 -6.53 -19.18 -12.12
N GLN A 110 -5.67 -18.19 -12.40
CA GLN A 110 -4.32 -18.36 -12.96
C GLN A 110 -3.40 -19.16 -12.01
N SER A 111 -3.46 -18.91 -10.71
CA SER A 111 -2.63 -19.62 -9.73
C SER A 111 -3.14 -21.04 -9.47
N ALA A 112 -4.45 -21.27 -9.51
CA ALA A 112 -5.05 -22.60 -9.46
C ALA A 112 -4.69 -23.43 -10.70
N GLU A 113 -4.75 -22.82 -11.89
CA GLU A 113 -4.35 -23.43 -13.15
C GLU A 113 -2.85 -23.80 -13.16
N LEU A 114 -1.99 -22.90 -12.68
CA LEU A 114 -0.56 -23.17 -12.53
C LEU A 114 -0.28 -24.36 -11.59
N LEU A 115 -0.99 -24.47 -10.46
CA LEU A 115 -0.90 -25.65 -9.59
C LEU A 115 -1.44 -26.92 -10.26
N ARG A 116 -2.50 -26.82 -11.06
CA ARG A 116 -3.07 -27.95 -11.80
C ARG A 116 -2.09 -28.49 -12.85
N GLN A 117 -1.49 -27.59 -13.63
CA GLN A 117 -0.44 -27.92 -14.61
C GLN A 117 0.79 -28.56 -13.95
N ALA A 118 1.16 -28.09 -12.75
CA ALA A 118 2.27 -28.64 -11.97
C ALA A 118 1.97 -29.98 -11.27
N GLY A 119 0.81 -30.60 -11.48
CA GLY A 119 0.44 -31.87 -10.83
C GLY A 119 0.03 -31.75 -9.36
N GLY A 120 -0.39 -30.56 -8.92
CA GLY A 120 -0.76 -30.26 -7.54
C GLY A 120 0.43 -29.99 -6.61
N CYS A 121 0.13 -29.69 -5.34
CA CYS A 121 1.11 -29.16 -4.38
C CYS A 121 2.39 -29.99 -4.21
N LYS A 122 2.31 -31.33 -4.26
CA LYS A 122 3.49 -32.20 -4.12
C LYS A 122 4.44 -32.05 -5.30
N ALA A 123 3.95 -32.31 -6.51
CA ALA A 123 4.75 -32.22 -7.72
C ALA A 123 5.20 -30.78 -8.01
N ALA A 124 4.40 -29.77 -7.67
CA ALA A 124 4.80 -28.36 -7.71
C ALA A 124 5.99 -28.05 -6.79
N LYS A 125 6.01 -28.60 -5.56
CA LYS A 125 7.13 -28.47 -4.63
C LYS A 125 8.38 -29.21 -5.13
N GLU A 126 8.21 -30.44 -5.60
CA GLU A 126 9.31 -31.26 -6.16
C GLU A 126 9.93 -30.60 -7.41
N ALA A 127 9.11 -29.90 -8.20
CA ALA A 127 9.54 -29.09 -9.35
C ALA A 127 10.09 -27.70 -8.98
N GLY A 128 10.31 -27.38 -7.69
CA GLY A 128 10.90 -26.09 -7.26
C GLY A 128 10.03 -24.85 -7.50
N LEU A 129 8.70 -25.01 -7.55
CA LEU A 129 7.79 -23.87 -7.69
C LEU A 129 7.89 -22.82 -6.57
N PRO A 130 7.90 -23.16 -5.26
CA PRO A 130 7.93 -22.13 -4.21
C PRO A 130 9.17 -21.25 -4.29
N GLU A 131 10.32 -21.81 -4.66
CA GLU A 131 11.57 -21.07 -4.85
C GLU A 131 11.45 -20.08 -6.00
N ARG A 132 10.88 -20.49 -7.15
CA ARG A 132 10.62 -19.60 -8.29
C ARG A 132 9.63 -18.48 -7.96
N LEU A 133 8.53 -18.79 -7.26
CA LEU A 133 7.55 -17.77 -6.86
C LEU A 133 8.16 -16.75 -5.90
N ASN A 134 8.95 -17.21 -4.92
CA ASN A 134 9.69 -16.36 -3.99
C ASN A 134 10.80 -15.55 -4.68
N GLU A 135 11.40 -16.06 -5.75
CA GLU A 135 12.33 -15.30 -6.59
C GLU A 135 11.61 -14.21 -7.41
N ARG A 136 10.48 -14.53 -8.08
CA ARG A 136 9.66 -13.54 -8.82
C ARG A 136 9.20 -12.42 -7.89
N TYR A 137 8.71 -12.76 -6.69
CA TYR A 137 8.30 -11.77 -5.69
C TYR A 137 9.45 -10.85 -5.26
N ARG A 138 10.61 -11.41 -4.87
CA ARG A 138 11.77 -10.61 -4.47
C ARG A 138 12.30 -9.72 -5.60
N LYS A 139 12.29 -10.20 -6.85
CA LYS A 139 12.62 -9.39 -8.03
C LYS A 139 11.65 -8.22 -8.24
N GLY A 140 10.34 -8.46 -8.08
CA GLY A 140 9.32 -7.40 -8.16
C GLY A 140 9.48 -6.33 -7.08
N VAL A 141 9.74 -6.73 -5.82
CA VAL A 141 10.01 -5.79 -4.72
C VAL A 141 11.29 -4.98 -4.97
N ALA A 142 12.37 -5.63 -5.40
CA ALA A 142 13.63 -4.94 -5.72
C ALA A 142 13.49 -3.98 -6.92
N ALA A 143 12.69 -4.33 -7.93
CA ALA A 143 12.38 -3.45 -9.05
C ALA A 143 11.60 -2.20 -8.59
N ILE A 144 10.64 -2.35 -7.67
CA ILE A 144 9.94 -1.22 -7.06
C ILE A 144 10.91 -0.37 -6.22
N GLU A 145 11.82 -0.98 -5.46
CA GLU A 145 12.85 -0.28 -4.69
C GLU A 145 13.76 0.58 -5.58
N ALA A 146 14.09 0.09 -6.78
CA ALA A 146 14.93 0.76 -7.77
C ALA A 146 14.24 1.88 -8.58
N LEU A 147 12.91 2.04 -8.49
CA LEU A 147 12.22 3.17 -9.13
C LEU A 147 12.71 4.53 -8.56
N PRO A 148 12.71 5.61 -9.34
CA PRO A 148 13.08 6.95 -8.87
C PRO A 148 12.10 7.49 -7.81
#